data_AF-A0A137NTM5-F1
#
_entry.id   AF-A0A137NTM5-F1
#
_cell.length_a   1.000
_cell.length_b   1.000
_cell.length_c   1.000
_cell.angle_alpha   90.00
_cell.angle_beta   90.00
_cell.angle_gamma   90.00
#
_symmetry.space_group_name_H-M   'P 1'
#
loop_
_entity.id
_entity.type
_entity.pdbx_description
1 polymer ?
#
loop_
_entity_poly.entity_id
_entity_poly.type
_entity_poly.pdbx_seq_one_letter_code
_entity_poly.pdbx_strand_id
1 'polypeptide(L)'
;MVDNLESNENPSEIPRAALTEEEVQVYRQKIEDQIYQFTQTHEPSELREVWRHYDTVTHDLSLNLTEQLRLILEPTLATKLKGDYRTGKRLNMKKIIPYIASDFKKDKIWLRRTKPSKRQYQVMISVDDSKSMSDPHTIQLTFEALALVCKSLTQLEVGQVSVTKFGNGIDIIHPFSTPLTSESGANILEKFSFAQEQTNIVNLLKETLVAFQHARQTQTNSSSSDLWQLQIILSDAVCDDKKALEPYIRMAQENKIILLFIIIDNKEGNSITELTSIEYTTPTGSADAYTMSGIKFVPYLSTFPFQFYTVLRNVDHLPDVLSDALRQYFSIVSE
;
A
#
# COMPACT_ATOMS: atom_id res chain seq x y z
N MET A 1 -34.62 19.82 41.33
CA MET A 1 -34.69 18.98 40.12
C MET A 1 -34.60 19.91 38.91
N VAL A 2 -33.39 20.18 38.44
CA VAL A 2 -33.15 20.58 37.04
C VAL A 2 -31.73 20.09 36.71
N ASP A 3 -31.65 19.38 35.61
CA ASP A 3 -30.52 18.60 35.11
C ASP A 3 -29.29 19.45 34.73
N ASN A 4 -28.10 18.95 35.10
CA ASN A 4 -26.82 19.37 34.51
C ASN A 4 -26.57 18.53 33.25
N LEU A 5 -26.73 19.15 32.08
CA LEU A 5 -26.22 18.66 30.81
C LEU A 5 -24.77 19.17 30.65
N GLU A 6 -23.79 18.31 30.95
CA GLU A 6 -22.41 18.52 30.50
C GLU A 6 -22.32 18.19 29.01
N SER A 7 -22.07 19.23 28.21
CA SER A 7 -21.71 19.14 26.81
C SER A 7 -20.32 18.54 26.67
N ASN A 8 -20.27 17.32 26.14
CA ASN A 8 -19.07 16.60 25.76
C ASN A 8 -18.51 17.21 24.45
N GLU A 9 -17.64 18.20 24.55
CA GLU A 9 -16.87 18.71 23.41
C GLU A 9 -15.59 17.89 23.23
N ASN A 10 -15.55 17.10 22.16
CA ASN A 10 -14.33 16.50 21.62
C ASN A 10 -13.27 17.60 21.42
N PRO A 11 -12.00 17.39 21.86
CA PRO A 11 -10.94 18.34 21.56
C PRO A 11 -10.70 18.31 20.05
N SER A 12 -11.09 19.42 19.40
CA SER A 12 -10.83 19.70 18.01
C SER A 12 -9.33 19.69 17.73
N GLU A 13 -8.92 18.96 16.69
CA GLU A 13 -7.58 19.05 16.11
C GLU A 13 -7.30 20.50 15.70
N ILE A 14 -6.46 21.17 16.49
CA ILE A 14 -5.91 22.48 16.14
C ILE A 14 -5.06 22.28 14.87
N PRO A 15 -5.22 23.13 13.83
CA PRO A 15 -4.32 23.08 12.68
C PRO A 15 -2.89 23.34 13.16
N ARG A 16 -2.05 22.30 13.16
CA ARG A 16 -0.61 22.47 13.39
C ARG A 16 -0.07 23.31 12.23
N ALA A 17 0.70 24.35 12.54
CA ALA A 17 1.43 25.09 11.51
C ALA A 17 2.34 24.12 10.75
N ALA A 18 2.35 24.22 9.42
CA ALA A 18 3.29 23.46 8.59
C ALA A 18 4.72 23.77 9.04
N LEU A 19 5.50 22.72 9.25
CA LEU A 19 6.89 22.86 9.68
C LEU A 19 7.71 23.45 8.53
N THR A 20 8.67 24.31 8.87
CA THR A 20 9.66 24.78 7.90
C THR A 20 10.63 23.65 7.51
N GLU A 21 11.21 23.71 6.32
CA GLU A 21 12.20 22.71 5.87
C GLU A 21 13.38 22.56 6.84
N GLU A 22 13.80 23.66 7.46
CA GLU A 22 14.86 23.67 8.49
C GLU A 22 14.45 22.88 9.74
N GLU A 23 13.20 23.04 10.21
CA GLU A 23 12.68 22.30 11.36
C GLU A 23 12.53 20.80 11.06
N VAL A 24 12.08 20.45 9.85
CA VAL A 24 12.00 19.05 9.40
C VAL A 24 13.38 18.41 9.41
N GLN A 25 14.41 19.12 8.94
CA GLN A 25 15.77 18.58 8.93
C GLN A 25 16.33 18.38 10.34
N VAL A 26 16.03 19.29 11.28
CA VAL A 26 16.39 19.12 12.70
C VAL A 26 15.70 17.90 13.29
N TYR A 27 14.43 17.65 12.95
CA TYR A 27 13.72 16.46 13.39
C TYR A 27 14.29 15.17 12.79
N ARG A 28 14.64 15.17 11.49
CA ARG A 28 15.32 14.04 10.83
C ARG A 28 16.64 13.71 11.51
N GLN A 29 17.46 14.71 11.80
CA GLN A 29 18.75 14.51 12.48
C GLN A 29 18.58 13.95 13.90
N LYS A 30 17.57 14.41 14.66
CA LYS A 30 17.24 13.84 15.97
C LYS A 30 16.77 12.39 15.87
N ILE A 31 16.01 12.05 14.83
CA ILE A 31 15.57 10.68 14.57
C ILE A 31 16.78 9.80 14.26
N GLU A 32 17.72 10.22 13.41
CA GLU A 32 18.95 9.48 13.10
C GLU A 32 19.75 9.13 14.37
N ASP A 33 19.95 10.12 15.25
CA ASP A 33 20.63 9.93 16.53
C ASP A 33 19.91 8.91 17.43
N GLN A 34 18.57 8.91 17.39
CA GLN A 34 17.72 7.97 18.14
C GLN A 34 17.67 6.57 17.50
N ILE A 35 17.75 6.45 16.17
CA ILE A 35 17.80 5.16 15.46
C ILE A 35 19.08 4.39 15.83
N TYR A 36 20.19 5.09 16.07
CA TYR A 36 21.41 4.45 16.55
C TYR A 36 21.22 3.80 17.94
N GLN A 37 20.32 4.33 18.76
CA GLN A 37 19.92 3.77 20.08
C GLN A 37 18.75 2.78 19.98
N PHE A 38 17.91 2.89 18.95
CA PHE A 38 16.77 2.01 18.65
C PHE A 38 17.17 0.53 18.56
N THR A 39 18.40 0.24 18.13
CA THR A 39 18.92 -1.14 18.08
C THR A 39 19.29 -1.72 19.45
N GLN A 40 19.26 -0.95 20.54
CA GLN A 40 19.74 -1.40 21.86
C GLN A 40 18.70 -1.41 23.00
N THR A 41 17.65 -0.57 22.98
CA THR A 41 16.66 -0.55 24.08
C THR A 41 15.22 -0.28 23.61
N HIS A 42 14.27 -1.09 24.11
CA HIS A 42 12.86 -1.12 23.70
C HIS A 42 11.93 -0.52 24.78
N GLU A 43 12.21 0.70 25.27
CA GLU A 43 11.26 1.34 26.18
C GLU A 43 10.02 1.83 25.39
N PRO A 44 8.79 1.36 25.72
CA PRO A 44 7.60 1.69 24.92
C PRO A 44 7.29 3.19 24.85
N SER A 45 7.74 3.96 25.85
CA SER A 45 7.56 5.42 25.91
C SER A 45 8.42 6.13 24.85
N GLU A 46 9.69 5.74 24.70
CA GLU A 46 10.62 6.29 23.71
C GLU A 46 10.16 5.95 22.29
N LEU A 47 9.71 4.72 22.05
CA LEU A 47 9.16 4.30 20.75
C LEU A 47 7.93 5.12 20.34
N ARG A 48 7.09 5.50 21.31
CA ARG A 48 5.94 6.37 21.06
C ARG A 48 6.37 7.77 20.66
N GLU A 49 7.43 8.29 21.28
CA GLU A 49 8.00 9.57 20.88
C GLU A 49 8.57 9.48 19.47
N VAL A 50 9.41 8.49 19.17
CA VAL A 50 9.99 8.28 17.84
C VAL A 50 8.89 8.18 16.76
N TRP A 51 7.84 7.40 16.99
CA TRP A 51 6.70 7.33 16.06
C TRP A 51 6.03 8.69 15.86
N ARG A 52 5.85 9.46 16.94
CA ARG A 52 5.27 10.81 16.87
C ARG A 52 6.15 11.77 16.05
N HIS A 53 7.46 11.59 16.06
CA HIS A 53 8.38 12.36 15.24
C HIS A 53 8.18 12.02 13.76
N TYR A 54 8.11 10.74 13.40
CA TYR A 54 7.77 10.32 12.03
C TYR A 54 6.41 10.84 11.56
N ASP A 55 5.36 10.72 12.39
CA ASP A 55 4.02 11.26 12.11
C ASP A 55 4.03 12.77 11.88
N THR A 56 4.92 13.49 12.57
CA THR A 56 5.04 14.95 12.48
C THR A 56 5.81 15.36 11.23
N VAL A 57 6.93 14.71 10.92
CA VAL A 57 7.73 14.96 9.70
C VAL A 57 6.94 14.64 8.44
N THR A 58 6.15 13.55 8.46
CA THR A 58 5.42 13.08 7.27
C THR A 58 4.00 13.63 7.17
N HIS A 59 3.60 14.55 8.06
CA HIS A 59 2.21 15.01 8.16
C HIS A 59 1.68 15.58 6.84
N ASP A 60 2.38 16.56 6.27
CA ASP A 60 1.93 17.26 5.05
C ASP A 60 1.93 16.32 3.84
N LEU A 61 2.94 15.44 3.75
CA LEU A 61 3.02 14.40 2.71
C LEU A 61 1.87 13.39 2.83
N SER A 62 1.49 13.01 4.05
CA SER A 62 0.36 12.11 4.29
C SER A 62 -0.96 12.72 3.86
N LEU A 63 -1.18 14.02 4.12
CA LEU A 63 -2.36 14.76 3.67
C LEU A 63 -2.42 14.85 2.14
N ASN A 64 -1.27 15.16 1.50
CA ASN A 64 -1.18 15.19 0.04
C ASN A 64 -1.54 13.82 -0.55
N LEU A 65 -0.93 12.74 -0.05
CA LEU A 65 -1.23 11.39 -0.50
C LEU A 65 -2.71 11.03 -0.28
N THR A 66 -3.30 11.36 0.87
CA THR A 66 -4.73 11.11 1.14
C THR A 66 -5.61 11.76 0.10
N GLU A 67 -5.36 13.02 -0.28
CA GLU A 67 -6.18 13.71 -1.28
C GLU A 67 -5.94 13.15 -2.69
N GLN A 68 -4.70 12.79 -3.05
CA GLN A 68 -4.43 12.11 -4.32
C GLN A 68 -5.12 10.75 -4.40
N LEU A 69 -5.05 9.95 -3.34
CA LEU A 69 -5.72 8.66 -3.23
C LEU A 69 -7.24 8.81 -3.17
N ARG A 70 -7.78 9.88 -2.58
CA ARG A 70 -9.22 10.16 -2.62
C ARG A 70 -9.69 10.27 -4.07
N LEU A 71 -8.96 10.95 -4.94
CA LEU A 71 -9.31 11.04 -6.37
C LEU A 71 -9.25 9.69 -7.11
N ILE A 72 -8.44 8.74 -6.64
CA ILE A 72 -8.21 7.44 -7.30
C ILE A 72 -9.13 6.35 -6.75
N LEU A 73 -9.20 6.27 -5.42
CA LEU A 73 -9.83 5.21 -4.65
C LEU A 73 -11.24 5.56 -4.18
N GLU A 74 -11.61 6.86 -4.09
CA GLU A 74 -12.98 7.19 -3.71
C GLU A 74 -13.92 6.59 -4.75
N PRO A 75 -14.91 5.78 -4.34
CA PRO A 75 -15.92 5.31 -5.26
C PRO A 75 -16.54 6.54 -5.87
N THR A 76 -16.39 6.75 -7.20
CA THR A 76 -17.12 7.79 -7.91
C THR A 76 -18.56 7.67 -7.46
N LEU A 77 -18.99 8.61 -6.62
CA LEU A 77 -20.28 8.61 -5.97
C LEU A 77 -21.28 8.67 -7.11
N ALA A 78 -21.75 7.50 -7.57
CA ALA A 78 -22.81 7.41 -8.54
C ALA A 78 -24.10 7.78 -7.81
N THR A 79 -24.24 9.06 -7.51
CA THR A 79 -25.49 9.71 -7.14
C THR A 79 -26.48 9.72 -8.31
N LYS A 80 -25.99 9.37 -9.52
CA LYS A 80 -26.80 9.18 -10.72
C LYS A 80 -27.82 8.06 -10.50
N LEU A 81 -29.06 8.40 -10.79
CA LEU A 81 -30.18 7.47 -10.82
C LEU A 81 -29.92 6.39 -11.89
N LYS A 82 -29.79 5.13 -11.47
CA LYS A 82 -29.78 3.97 -12.40
C LYS A 82 -31.21 3.48 -12.63
N GLY A 83 -31.49 3.03 -13.85
CA GLY A 83 -32.79 2.50 -14.27
C GLY A 83 -32.95 1.00 -14.04
N ASP A 84 -34.03 0.46 -14.57
CA ASP A 84 -34.31 -0.98 -14.69
C ASP A 84 -34.74 -1.67 -13.39
N TYR A 85 -35.34 -0.89 -12.49
CA TYR A 85 -35.97 -1.40 -11.28
C TYR A 85 -37.48 -1.54 -11.47
N ARG A 86 -38.08 -2.52 -10.78
CA ARG A 86 -39.55 -2.73 -10.76
C ARG A 86 -40.29 -1.70 -9.90
N THR A 87 -39.58 -0.99 -9.02
CA THR A 87 -40.13 0.04 -8.14
C THR A 87 -39.10 1.15 -7.88
N GLY A 88 -39.55 2.38 -7.60
CA GLY A 88 -38.68 3.52 -7.29
C GLY A 88 -39.48 4.80 -7.04
N LYS A 89 -38.80 5.94 -6.84
CA LYS A 89 -39.46 7.26 -6.66
C LYS A 89 -39.54 8.08 -7.96
N ARG A 90 -38.73 7.72 -8.97
CA ARG A 90 -38.67 8.40 -10.27
C ARG A 90 -38.79 7.38 -11.40
N LEU A 91 -39.36 7.79 -12.54
CA LEU A 91 -39.54 6.94 -13.72
C LEU A 91 -38.46 7.21 -14.77
N ASN A 92 -38.03 6.15 -15.47
CA ASN A 92 -37.17 6.27 -16.64
C ASN A 92 -38.05 6.61 -17.86
N MET A 93 -38.07 7.90 -18.25
CA MET A 93 -38.92 8.41 -19.32
C MET A 93 -38.74 7.68 -20.66
N LYS A 94 -37.54 7.17 -20.95
CA LYS A 94 -37.28 6.41 -22.19
C LYS A 94 -37.96 5.04 -22.23
N LYS A 95 -38.32 4.47 -21.06
CA LYS A 95 -38.92 3.13 -20.95
C LYS A 95 -40.43 3.12 -20.79
N ILE A 96 -41.09 4.29 -20.74
CA ILE A 96 -42.54 4.40 -20.65
C ILE A 96 -43.23 3.86 -21.91
N ILE A 97 -42.74 4.24 -23.11
CA ILE A 97 -43.34 3.79 -24.38
C ILE A 97 -43.27 2.26 -24.52
N PRO A 98 -42.10 1.59 -24.34
CA PRO A 98 -42.03 0.13 -24.36
C PRO A 98 -42.87 -0.59 -23.30
N TYR A 99 -43.12 0.03 -22.15
CA TYR A 99 -43.94 -0.53 -21.08
C TYR A 99 -45.42 -0.57 -21.47
N ILE A 100 -45.95 0.55 -21.97
CA ILE A 100 -47.33 0.66 -22.47
C ILE A 100 -47.53 -0.28 -23.67
N ALA A 101 -46.60 -0.26 -24.63
CA ALA A 101 -46.67 -1.14 -25.81
C ALA A 101 -46.56 -2.64 -25.48
N SER A 102 -46.14 -3.00 -24.27
CA SER A 102 -46.04 -4.39 -23.80
C SER A 102 -47.26 -4.89 -23.04
N ASP A 103 -48.36 -4.12 -22.97
CA ASP A 103 -49.48 -4.35 -22.06
C ASP A 103 -49.00 -4.53 -20.61
N PHE A 104 -48.19 -3.57 -20.15
CA PHE A 104 -47.67 -3.51 -18.78
C PHE A 104 -46.75 -4.68 -18.36
N LYS A 105 -46.29 -5.53 -19.29
CA LYS A 105 -45.40 -6.67 -18.99
C LYS A 105 -43.95 -6.26 -18.68
N LYS A 106 -43.43 -5.19 -19.30
CA LYS A 106 -42.04 -4.71 -19.10
C LYS A 106 -41.92 -3.73 -17.92
N ASP A 107 -42.18 -4.20 -16.71
CA ASP A 107 -42.37 -3.41 -15.47
C ASP A 107 -41.10 -2.77 -14.85
N LYS A 108 -39.92 -2.99 -15.43
CA LYS A 108 -38.64 -2.39 -15.00
C LYS A 108 -38.47 -0.94 -15.49
N ILE A 109 -39.38 -0.06 -15.09
CA ILE A 109 -39.45 1.34 -15.54
C ILE A 109 -38.92 2.36 -14.53
N TRP A 110 -38.49 1.92 -13.35
CA TRP A 110 -38.16 2.83 -12.26
C TRP A 110 -36.66 3.11 -12.16
N LEU A 111 -36.36 4.32 -11.69
CA LEU A 111 -35.05 4.79 -11.32
C LEU A 111 -34.85 4.67 -9.81
N ARG A 112 -33.68 4.17 -9.37
CA ARG A 112 -33.27 4.17 -7.97
C ARG A 112 -31.91 4.86 -7.80
N ARG A 113 -31.71 5.50 -6.65
CA ARG A 113 -30.36 5.79 -6.15
C ARG A 113 -29.84 4.48 -5.56
N THR A 114 -29.00 3.77 -6.29
CA THR A 114 -28.19 2.73 -5.68
C THR A 114 -27.19 3.44 -4.78
N LYS A 115 -27.26 3.20 -3.46
CA LYS A 115 -26.16 3.59 -2.57
C LYS A 115 -24.91 2.92 -3.17
N PRO A 116 -23.90 3.66 -3.64
CA PRO A 116 -22.64 3.02 -3.96
C PRO A 116 -22.22 2.28 -2.69
N SER A 117 -21.88 1.00 -2.78
CA SER A 117 -21.09 0.41 -1.70
C SER A 117 -19.85 1.30 -1.60
N LYS A 118 -19.54 1.82 -0.40
CA LYS A 118 -18.20 2.35 -0.16
C LYS A 118 -17.27 1.21 -0.62
N ARG A 119 -16.40 1.44 -1.60
CA ARG A 119 -15.40 0.44 -1.99
C ARG A 119 -14.52 0.27 -0.75
N GLN A 120 -14.68 -0.86 -0.07
CA GLN A 120 -13.78 -1.22 1.02
C GLN A 120 -12.59 -1.89 0.35
N TYR A 121 -11.42 -1.30 0.50
CA TYR A 121 -10.16 -1.90 0.08
C TYR A 121 -9.54 -2.61 1.27
N GLN A 122 -8.78 -3.66 0.98
CA GLN A 122 -7.92 -4.33 1.94
C GLN A 122 -6.49 -4.08 1.51
N VAL A 123 -5.73 -3.39 2.36
CA VAL A 123 -4.35 -2.99 2.06
C VAL A 123 -3.42 -3.69 3.03
N MET A 124 -2.42 -4.41 2.52
CA MET A 124 -1.32 -4.99 3.29
C MET A 124 -0.05 -4.21 3.00
N ILE A 125 0.64 -3.75 4.04
CA ILE A 125 1.97 -3.16 3.93
C ILE A 125 2.96 -4.19 4.48
N SER A 126 3.86 -4.68 3.64
CA SER A 126 4.86 -5.66 3.98
C SER A 126 6.23 -4.99 4.02
N VAL A 127 6.91 -5.07 5.15
CA VAL A 127 8.21 -4.40 5.37
C VAL A 127 9.31 -5.44 5.58
N ASP A 128 10.42 -5.24 4.87
CA ASP A 128 11.60 -6.09 4.93
C ASP A 128 12.41 -5.83 6.21
N ASP A 129 12.63 -6.88 7.00
CA ASP A 129 13.35 -6.89 8.28
C ASP A 129 14.74 -7.55 8.15
N SER A 130 15.24 -7.66 6.93
CA SER A 130 16.56 -8.23 6.66
C SER A 130 17.71 -7.28 6.97
N LYS A 131 18.91 -7.86 7.08
CA LYS A 131 20.15 -7.15 7.34
C LYS A 131 20.54 -6.19 6.22
N SER A 132 20.06 -6.40 4.98
CA SER A 132 20.34 -5.47 3.88
C SER A 132 19.67 -4.10 4.07
N MET A 133 18.65 -4.05 4.93
CA MET A 133 17.92 -2.86 5.36
C MET A 133 18.48 -2.22 6.64
N SER A 134 19.53 -2.81 7.25
CA SER A 134 20.06 -2.37 8.56
C SER A 134 20.80 -1.03 8.55
N ASP A 135 20.99 -0.42 7.39
CA ASP A 135 21.57 0.91 7.27
C ASP A 135 20.63 1.97 7.90
N PRO A 136 21.13 2.86 8.79
CA PRO A 136 20.28 3.80 9.51
C PRO A 136 19.41 4.69 8.61
N HIS A 137 19.95 5.18 7.49
CA HIS A 137 19.19 6.02 6.57
C HIS A 137 18.12 5.22 5.83
N THR A 138 18.40 3.95 5.53
CA THR A 138 17.43 3.01 4.95
C THR A 138 16.30 2.71 5.94
N ILE A 139 16.62 2.46 7.21
CA ILE A 139 15.63 2.27 8.28
C ILE A 139 14.75 3.51 8.42
N GLN A 140 15.36 4.69 8.49
CA GLN A 140 14.64 5.96 8.60
C GLN A 140 13.66 6.15 7.45
N LEU A 141 14.14 6.01 6.20
CA LEU A 141 13.30 6.17 5.01
C LEU A 141 12.16 5.15 4.99
N THR A 142 12.42 3.92 5.44
CA THR A 142 11.41 2.86 5.56
C THR A 142 10.32 3.23 6.56
N PHE A 143 10.68 3.73 7.74
CA PHE A 143 9.71 4.11 8.76
C PHE A 143 8.98 5.41 8.43
N GLU A 144 9.63 6.38 7.80
CA GLU A 144 8.97 7.58 7.25
C GLU A 144 7.92 7.16 6.20
N ALA A 145 8.28 6.30 5.25
CA ALA A 145 7.35 5.78 4.25
C ALA A 145 6.19 5.00 4.89
N LEU A 146 6.48 4.16 5.88
CA LEU A 146 5.47 3.38 6.61
C LEU A 146 4.49 4.29 7.37
N ALA A 147 4.98 5.30 8.10
CA ALA A 147 4.16 6.25 8.83
C ALA A 147 3.26 7.05 7.89
N LEU A 148 3.83 7.57 6.79
CA LEU A 148 3.12 8.31 5.75
C LEU A 148 1.98 7.48 5.14
N VAL A 149 2.26 6.26 4.68
CA VAL A 149 1.26 5.38 4.06
C VAL A 149 0.20 4.94 5.09
N CYS A 150 0.60 4.55 6.30
CA CYS A 150 -0.34 4.19 7.37
C CYS A 150 -1.29 5.34 7.74
N LYS A 151 -0.75 6.55 7.90
CA LYS A 151 -1.54 7.74 8.26
C LYS A 151 -2.51 8.11 7.15
N SER A 152 -2.03 8.14 5.91
CA SER A 152 -2.85 8.50 4.75
C SER A 152 -4.01 7.52 4.49
N LEU A 153 -3.77 6.21 4.61
CA LEU A 153 -4.81 5.18 4.46
C LEU A 153 -5.85 5.22 5.60
N THR A 154 -5.41 5.54 6.81
CA THR A 154 -6.30 5.74 7.97
C THR A 154 -7.19 6.96 7.75
N GLN A 155 -6.64 8.10 7.32
CA GLN A 155 -7.41 9.32 7.01
C GLN A 155 -8.37 9.14 5.82
N LEU A 156 -8.01 8.29 4.85
CA LEU A 156 -8.85 7.98 3.70
C LEU A 156 -10.05 7.07 4.05
N GLU A 157 -10.07 6.43 5.22
CA GLU A 157 -11.04 5.39 5.59
C GLU A 157 -11.09 4.23 4.57
N VAL A 158 -9.93 3.79 4.09
CA VAL A 158 -9.82 2.87 2.94
C VAL A 158 -10.52 1.52 3.16
N GLY A 159 -10.72 1.11 4.42
CA GLY A 159 -11.33 -0.16 4.80
C GLY A 159 -10.51 -0.83 5.88
N GLN A 160 -9.76 -1.87 5.50
CA GLN A 160 -8.89 -2.63 6.42
C GLN A 160 -7.44 -2.52 6.01
N VAL A 161 -6.56 -2.24 6.98
CA VAL A 161 -5.12 -2.12 6.77
C VAL A 161 -4.41 -3.14 7.65
N SER A 162 -3.48 -3.88 7.06
CA SER A 162 -2.60 -4.84 7.75
C SER A 162 -1.15 -4.44 7.56
N VAL A 163 -0.32 -4.64 8.57
CA VAL A 163 1.13 -4.46 8.49
C VAL A 163 1.79 -5.81 8.78
N THR A 164 2.67 -6.23 7.89
CA THR A 164 3.43 -7.48 8.00
C THR A 164 4.91 -7.21 7.90
N LYS A 165 5.67 -8.04 8.59
CA LYS A 165 7.13 -8.04 8.59
C LYS A 165 7.61 -9.29 7.88
N PHE A 166 8.62 -9.18 7.03
CA PHE A 166 9.17 -10.34 6.33
C PHE A 166 10.70 -10.34 6.27
N GLY A 167 11.27 -11.53 6.12
CA GLY A 167 12.71 -11.79 6.00
C GLY A 167 12.91 -13.29 5.79
N ASN A 168 13.40 -14.00 6.81
CA ASN A 168 13.43 -15.46 6.84
C ASN A 168 12.01 -16.07 6.87
N GLY A 169 11.11 -15.43 7.62
CA GLY A 169 9.70 -15.79 7.78
C GLY A 169 8.79 -14.58 7.54
N ILE A 170 7.50 -14.74 7.80
CA ILE A 170 6.52 -13.64 7.78
C ILE A 170 5.78 -13.60 9.11
N ASP A 171 5.72 -12.41 9.69
CA ASP A 171 4.97 -12.13 10.90
C ASP A 171 3.93 -11.03 10.63
N ILE A 172 2.70 -11.26 11.06
CA ILE A 172 1.64 -10.23 11.02
C ILE A 172 1.78 -9.36 12.26
N ILE A 173 2.31 -8.15 12.08
CA ILE A 173 2.51 -7.18 13.16
C ILE A 173 1.19 -6.50 13.53
N HIS A 174 0.38 -6.18 12.51
CA HIS A 174 -0.94 -5.59 12.68
C HIS A 174 -1.94 -6.28 11.75
N PRO A 175 -2.94 -7.02 12.27
CA PRO A 175 -3.90 -7.75 11.45
C PRO A 175 -5.00 -6.85 10.84
N PHE A 176 -5.66 -7.33 9.78
CA PHE A 176 -6.79 -6.62 9.14
C PHE A 176 -8.01 -6.37 10.04
N SER A 177 -8.15 -7.12 11.14
CA SER A 177 -9.29 -7.02 12.06
C SER A 177 -9.15 -5.88 13.07
N THR A 178 -7.93 -5.38 13.29
CA THR A 178 -7.68 -4.28 14.23
C THR A 178 -7.62 -2.95 13.47
N PRO A 179 -8.24 -1.88 13.98
CA PRO A 179 -8.09 -0.55 13.39
C PRO A 179 -6.70 0.02 13.71
N LEU A 180 -6.10 0.71 12.73
CA LEU A 180 -4.83 1.38 12.92
C LEU A 180 -5.06 2.68 13.71
N THR A 181 -4.46 2.78 14.90
CA THR A 181 -4.56 3.95 15.78
C THR A 181 -3.19 4.62 15.89
N SER A 182 -3.14 5.84 16.44
CA SER A 182 -1.87 6.50 16.76
C SER A 182 -1.01 5.73 17.77
N GLU A 183 -1.60 4.83 18.56
CA GLU A 183 -0.85 3.95 19.48
C GLU A 183 -0.31 2.70 18.78
N SER A 184 -0.96 2.25 17.70
CA SER A 184 -0.52 1.10 16.91
C SER A 184 0.88 1.30 16.33
N GLY A 185 1.28 2.54 16.05
CA GLY A 185 2.60 2.89 15.51
C GLY A 185 3.77 2.46 16.39
N ALA A 186 3.70 2.71 17.69
CA ALA A 186 4.77 2.31 18.62
C ALA A 186 4.92 0.78 18.69
N ASN A 187 3.79 0.05 18.73
CA ASN A 187 3.78 -1.41 18.71
C ASN A 187 4.34 -1.97 17.40
N ILE A 188 4.12 -1.27 16.27
CA ILE A 188 4.67 -1.66 14.97
C ILE A 188 6.19 -1.54 15.01
N LEU A 189 6.73 -0.38 15.43
CA LEU A 189 8.18 -0.16 15.53
C LEU A 189 8.89 -1.18 16.42
N GLU A 190 8.30 -1.50 17.57
CA GLU A 190 8.85 -2.46 18.54
C GLU A 190 9.15 -3.85 17.95
N LYS A 191 8.44 -4.25 16.90
CA LYS A 191 8.60 -5.59 16.29
C LYS A 191 9.65 -5.66 15.20
N PHE A 192 10.22 -4.54 14.77
CA PHE A 192 11.27 -4.50 13.75
C PHE A 192 12.66 -4.53 14.39
N SER A 193 13.56 -5.30 13.79
CA SER A 193 14.92 -5.52 14.28
C SER A 193 16.00 -5.36 13.21
N PHE A 194 15.63 -5.45 11.92
CA PHE A 194 16.50 -5.41 10.74
C PHE A 194 17.71 -6.35 10.82
N ALA A 195 17.55 -7.48 11.50
CA ALA A 195 18.64 -8.40 11.83
C ALA A 195 18.57 -9.74 11.07
N GLN A 196 17.54 -9.96 10.24
CA GLN A 196 17.35 -11.26 9.57
C GLN A 196 18.34 -11.44 8.42
N GLU A 197 18.92 -12.63 8.27
CA GLU A 197 19.99 -12.85 7.29
C GLU A 197 19.51 -12.97 5.83
N GLN A 198 18.27 -13.40 5.61
CA GLN A 198 17.73 -13.66 4.27
C GLN A 198 16.37 -12.99 4.08
N THR A 199 16.01 -12.79 2.81
CA THR A 199 14.72 -12.23 2.38
C THR A 199 13.99 -13.24 1.49
N ASN A 200 12.91 -13.82 2.00
CA ASN A 200 12.13 -14.83 1.30
C ASN A 200 10.82 -14.25 0.74
N ILE A 201 10.93 -13.59 -0.40
CA ILE A 201 9.77 -12.98 -1.10
C ILE A 201 8.79 -14.06 -1.60
N VAL A 202 9.26 -15.26 -1.93
CA VAL A 202 8.39 -16.37 -2.34
C VAL A 202 7.45 -16.75 -1.20
N ASN A 203 7.99 -16.87 0.01
CA ASN A 203 7.18 -17.13 1.19
C ASN A 203 6.22 -15.96 1.45
N LEU A 204 6.69 -14.72 1.30
CA LEU A 204 5.85 -13.52 1.47
C LEU A 204 4.60 -13.59 0.60
N LEU A 205 4.75 -13.88 -0.69
CA LEU A 205 3.62 -13.96 -1.61
C LEU A 205 2.68 -15.11 -1.26
N LYS A 206 3.20 -16.28 -0.84
CA LYS A 206 2.37 -17.42 -0.41
C LYS A 206 1.48 -17.07 0.78
N GLU A 207 2.06 -16.54 1.85
CA GLU A 207 1.29 -16.16 3.04
C GLU A 207 0.35 -14.99 2.75
N THR A 208 0.76 -14.05 1.90
CA THR A 208 -0.10 -12.94 1.49
C THR A 208 -1.35 -13.43 0.76
N LEU A 209 -1.22 -14.38 -0.16
CA LEU A 209 -2.37 -15.00 -0.85
C LEU A 209 -3.36 -15.60 0.15
N VAL A 210 -2.86 -16.34 1.15
CA VAL A 210 -3.69 -16.97 2.19
C VAL A 210 -4.36 -15.92 3.08
N ALA A 211 -3.60 -14.93 3.54
CA ALA A 211 -4.10 -13.85 4.40
C ALA A 211 -5.21 -13.04 3.70
N PHE A 212 -5.00 -12.70 2.42
CA PHE A 212 -6.00 -12.00 1.62
C PHE A 212 -7.23 -12.86 1.31
N GLN A 213 -7.07 -14.16 1.07
CA GLN A 213 -8.19 -15.07 0.91
C GLN A 213 -9.05 -15.13 2.18
N HIS A 214 -8.43 -15.22 3.35
CA HIS A 214 -9.12 -15.21 4.64
C HIS A 214 -9.82 -13.86 4.91
N ALA A 215 -9.14 -12.75 4.62
CA ALA A 215 -9.71 -11.41 4.74
C ALA A 215 -10.94 -11.21 3.82
N ARG A 216 -10.95 -11.85 2.65
CA ARG A 216 -12.10 -11.83 1.72
C ARG A 216 -13.28 -12.65 2.23
N GLN A 217 -13.03 -13.80 2.85
CA GLN A 217 -14.08 -14.68 3.40
C GLN A 217 -14.76 -14.11 4.65
N THR A 218 -14.01 -13.38 5.47
CA THR A 218 -14.52 -12.77 6.70
C THR A 218 -15.44 -11.57 6.43
N GLN A 219 -15.38 -10.97 5.25
CA GLN A 219 -16.37 -9.98 4.81
C GLN A 219 -17.69 -10.65 4.40
N THR A 220 -18.66 -10.65 5.30
CA THR A 220 -20.00 -11.27 5.15
C THR A 220 -20.97 -10.51 4.23
N ASN A 221 -20.54 -9.41 3.61
CA ASN A 221 -21.38 -8.62 2.70
C ASN A 221 -21.30 -9.16 1.26
N SER A 222 -22.46 -9.31 0.64
CA SER A 222 -22.76 -9.98 -0.64
C SER A 222 -22.14 -9.38 -1.92
N SER A 223 -21.06 -8.62 -1.81
CA SER A 223 -20.27 -8.08 -2.92
C SER A 223 -18.79 -8.51 -2.87
N SER A 224 -18.50 -9.68 -2.30
CA SER A 224 -17.14 -10.21 -2.12
C SER A 224 -16.38 -10.53 -3.42
N SER A 225 -17.08 -10.66 -4.54
CA SER A 225 -16.50 -11.05 -5.84
C SER A 225 -15.74 -9.92 -6.58
N ASP A 226 -15.85 -8.67 -6.11
CA ASP A 226 -15.30 -7.51 -6.81
C ASP A 226 -14.38 -6.62 -5.95
N LEU A 227 -13.94 -7.13 -4.80
CA LEU A 227 -13.00 -6.43 -3.93
C LEU A 227 -11.57 -6.60 -4.45
N TRP A 228 -10.94 -5.48 -4.80
CA TRP A 228 -9.51 -5.41 -5.11
C TRP A 228 -8.71 -5.29 -3.82
N GLN A 229 -7.63 -6.04 -3.73
CA GLN A 229 -6.73 -6.06 -2.58
C GLN A 229 -5.37 -5.51 -3.00
N LEU A 230 -4.71 -4.73 -2.15
CA LEU A 230 -3.43 -4.09 -2.47
C LEU A 230 -2.37 -4.54 -1.48
N GLN A 231 -1.24 -5.03 -1.97
CA GLN A 231 -0.03 -5.22 -1.21
C GLN A 231 1.01 -4.17 -1.62
N ILE A 232 1.52 -3.45 -0.63
CA ILE A 232 2.65 -2.54 -0.78
C ILE A 232 3.85 -3.21 -0.11
N ILE A 233 4.92 -3.48 -0.85
CA ILE A 233 6.13 -4.14 -0.36
C ILE A 233 7.23 -3.10 -0.25
N LEU A 234 7.78 -2.90 0.95
CA LEU A 234 8.91 -2.02 1.23
C LEU A 234 10.17 -2.88 1.43
N SER A 235 11.15 -2.76 0.53
CA SER A 235 12.40 -3.55 0.57
C SER A 235 13.45 -2.89 -0.33
N ASP A 236 14.73 -3.20 -0.15
CA ASP A 236 15.81 -2.80 -1.06
C ASP A 236 15.88 -3.63 -2.35
N ALA A 237 14.89 -4.51 -2.57
CA ALA A 237 14.71 -5.34 -3.75
C ALA A 237 15.81 -6.39 -4.00
N VAL A 238 16.58 -6.73 -2.98
CA VAL A 238 17.55 -7.83 -3.04
C VAL A 238 16.80 -9.17 -3.03
N CYS A 239 16.88 -9.91 -4.14
CA CYS A 239 16.18 -11.18 -4.31
C CYS A 239 17.01 -12.18 -5.13
N ASP A 240 17.16 -13.39 -4.59
CA ASP A 240 17.98 -14.44 -5.20
C ASP A 240 17.29 -15.18 -6.35
N ASP A 241 15.99 -15.51 -6.22
CA ASP A 241 15.26 -16.34 -7.18
C ASP A 241 14.06 -15.62 -7.80
N LYS A 242 14.35 -14.83 -8.84
CA LYS A 242 13.33 -14.07 -9.59
C LYS A 242 12.36 -14.99 -10.35
N LYS A 243 12.82 -16.15 -10.81
CA LYS A 243 11.98 -17.08 -11.61
C LYS A 243 10.97 -17.81 -10.75
N ALA A 244 11.33 -18.14 -9.51
CA ALA A 244 10.37 -18.74 -8.57
C ALA A 244 9.21 -17.81 -8.20
N LEU A 245 9.34 -16.49 -8.39
CA LEU A 245 8.30 -15.50 -8.06
C LEU A 245 7.19 -15.41 -9.12
N GLU A 246 7.52 -15.61 -10.39
CA GLU A 246 6.58 -15.50 -11.53
C GLU A 246 5.23 -16.23 -11.31
N PRO A 247 5.18 -17.51 -10.88
CA PRO A 247 3.90 -18.20 -10.66
C PRO A 247 3.07 -17.53 -9.56
N TYR A 248 3.70 -17.05 -8.48
CA TYR A 248 2.98 -16.41 -7.37
C TYR A 248 2.47 -15.03 -7.73
N ILE A 249 3.23 -14.26 -8.50
CA ILE A 249 2.81 -12.96 -9.04
C ILE A 249 1.60 -13.14 -9.95
N ARG A 250 1.64 -14.14 -10.84
CA ARG A 250 0.50 -14.48 -11.70
C ARG A 250 -0.72 -14.91 -10.88
N MET A 251 -0.54 -15.75 -9.87
CA MET A 251 -1.63 -16.15 -8.97
C MET A 251 -2.22 -14.95 -8.22
N ALA A 252 -1.40 -14.00 -7.78
CA ALA A 252 -1.89 -12.77 -7.13
C ALA A 252 -2.74 -11.94 -8.09
N GLN A 253 -2.29 -11.78 -9.34
CA GLN A 253 -3.05 -11.08 -10.38
C GLN A 253 -4.39 -11.77 -10.69
N GLU A 254 -4.40 -13.09 -10.84
CA GLU A 254 -5.62 -13.89 -11.04
C GLU A 254 -6.63 -13.73 -9.88
N ASN A 255 -6.13 -13.53 -8.66
CA ASN A 255 -6.94 -13.28 -7.45
C ASN A 255 -7.29 -11.80 -7.22
N LYS A 256 -7.06 -10.92 -8.21
CA LYS A 256 -7.31 -9.46 -8.09
C LYS A 256 -6.52 -8.80 -6.95
N ILE A 257 -5.29 -9.26 -6.73
CA ILE A 257 -4.34 -8.68 -5.76
C ILE A 257 -3.32 -7.85 -6.54
N ILE A 258 -3.21 -6.59 -6.16
CA ILE A 258 -2.23 -5.63 -6.68
C ILE A 258 -0.95 -5.80 -5.88
N LEU A 259 0.17 -6.03 -6.55
CA LEU A 259 1.48 -6.05 -5.92
C LEU A 259 2.23 -4.79 -6.35
N LEU A 260 2.51 -3.91 -5.40
CA LEU A 260 3.29 -2.69 -5.62
C LEU A 260 4.58 -2.77 -4.81
N PHE A 261 5.72 -2.76 -5.50
CA PHE A 261 7.02 -2.84 -4.88
C PHE A 261 7.69 -1.47 -4.78
N ILE A 262 7.96 -1.00 -3.56
CA ILE A 262 8.71 0.23 -3.31
C ILE A 262 10.12 -0.18 -2.92
N ILE A 263 11.03 0.07 -3.86
CA ILE A 263 12.45 -0.22 -3.74
C ILE A 263 13.09 0.92 -2.95
N ILE A 264 13.56 0.62 -1.74
CA ILE A 264 14.23 1.60 -0.89
C ILE A 264 15.70 1.63 -1.26
N ASP A 265 16.13 2.75 -1.85
CA ASP A 265 17.46 2.92 -2.45
C ASP A 265 18.11 4.18 -1.89
N ASN A 266 18.86 4.03 -0.80
CA ASN A 266 19.61 5.12 -0.18
C ASN A 266 21.09 4.76 0.05
N LYS A 267 21.64 3.87 -0.78
CA LYS A 267 23.02 3.37 -0.66
C LYS A 267 23.96 4.21 -1.53
N GLU A 268 24.86 4.98 -0.91
CA GLU A 268 25.91 5.69 -1.64
C GLU A 268 26.88 4.69 -2.31
N GLY A 269 26.89 4.66 -3.65
CA GLY A 269 27.84 3.86 -4.44
C GLY A 269 27.48 2.38 -4.68
N ASN A 270 26.26 1.96 -4.35
CA ASN A 270 25.70 0.63 -4.72
C ASN A 270 24.19 0.74 -4.95
N SER A 271 23.79 1.70 -5.78
CA SER A 271 22.40 1.93 -6.13
C SER A 271 21.82 0.74 -6.90
N ILE A 272 20.56 0.40 -6.64
CA ILE A 272 19.84 -0.64 -7.38
C ILE A 272 19.84 -0.41 -8.91
N THR A 273 19.94 0.85 -9.34
CA THR A 273 20.00 1.22 -10.76
C THR A 273 21.32 0.86 -11.43
N GLU A 274 22.38 0.72 -10.65
CA GLU A 274 23.73 0.39 -11.13
C GLU A 274 24.00 -1.11 -11.06
N LEU A 275 23.20 -1.86 -10.30
CA LEU A 275 23.32 -3.30 -10.20
C LEU A 275 23.04 -3.99 -11.53
N THR A 276 23.85 -4.99 -11.84
CA THR A 276 23.69 -5.85 -13.02
C THR A 276 23.35 -7.28 -12.59
N SER A 277 22.38 -7.88 -13.27
CA SER A 277 22.06 -9.29 -13.16
C SER A 277 22.78 -10.08 -14.27
N ILE A 278 23.06 -11.35 -13.99
CA ILE A 278 23.72 -12.26 -14.92
C ILE A 278 22.67 -13.20 -15.50
N GLU A 279 22.51 -13.18 -16.82
CA GLU A 279 21.72 -14.15 -17.58
C GLU A 279 22.65 -15.15 -18.26
N TYR A 280 22.45 -16.43 -17.98
CA TYR A 280 23.13 -17.52 -18.69
C TYR A 280 22.37 -17.85 -19.97
N THR A 281 22.93 -17.49 -21.12
CA THR A 281 22.44 -17.88 -22.44
C THR A 281 23.10 -19.18 -22.88
N THR A 282 22.33 -20.14 -23.37
CA THR A 282 22.89 -21.30 -24.06
C THR A 282 23.56 -20.83 -25.35
N PRO A 283 24.78 -21.27 -25.68
CA PRO A 283 25.48 -20.81 -26.88
C PRO A 283 24.78 -21.34 -28.13
N THR A 284 23.86 -20.56 -28.69
CA THR A 284 23.28 -20.79 -30.00
C THR A 284 24.23 -20.25 -31.06
N GLY A 285 25.17 -21.08 -31.51
CA GLY A 285 25.64 -21.22 -32.90
C GLY A 285 26.17 -20.03 -33.72
N SER A 286 26.12 -18.77 -33.28
CA SER A 286 26.70 -17.64 -34.02
C SER A 286 27.39 -16.69 -33.05
N ALA A 287 28.71 -16.74 -33.06
CA ALA A 287 29.59 -15.96 -32.18
C ALA A 287 29.57 -14.48 -32.56
N ASP A 288 28.71 -13.70 -31.92
CA ASP A 288 28.87 -12.26 -31.84
C ASP A 288 29.99 -11.94 -30.84
N ALA A 289 30.98 -11.17 -31.30
CA ALA A 289 32.27 -10.92 -30.64
C ALA A 289 32.20 -10.22 -29.25
N TYR A 290 30.99 -9.89 -28.78
CA TYR A 290 30.72 -9.31 -27.45
C TYR A 290 30.20 -10.34 -26.43
N THR A 291 29.95 -11.58 -26.84
CA THR A 291 29.42 -12.65 -25.98
C THR A 291 30.57 -13.56 -25.54
N MET A 292 31.40 -13.10 -24.60
CA MET A 292 32.31 -14.04 -23.93
C MET A 292 31.48 -15.03 -23.11
N SER A 293 31.56 -16.31 -23.45
CA SER A 293 31.25 -17.42 -22.53
C SER A 293 29.79 -17.57 -22.09
N GLY A 294 28.80 -17.31 -22.96
CA GLY A 294 27.38 -17.62 -22.66
C GLY A 294 26.79 -16.87 -21.46
N ILE A 295 27.47 -15.81 -20.99
CA ILE A 295 27.06 -14.98 -19.87
C ILE A 295 26.73 -13.59 -20.44
N LYS A 296 25.52 -13.11 -20.17
CA LYS A 296 25.06 -11.78 -20.53
C LYS A 296 24.81 -10.98 -19.26
N PHE A 297 25.42 -9.79 -19.17
CA PHE A 297 25.13 -8.83 -18.12
C PHE A 297 23.96 -7.95 -18.57
N VAL A 298 22.93 -7.86 -17.74
CA VAL A 298 21.74 -7.01 -17.97
C VAL A 298 21.48 -6.15 -16.74
N PRO A 299 20.91 -4.94 -16.87
CA PRO A 299 20.52 -4.14 -15.71
C PRO A 299 19.61 -4.93 -14.76
N TYR A 300 19.84 -4.84 -13.45
CA TYR A 300 19.10 -5.64 -12.47
C TYR A 300 17.58 -5.41 -12.55
N LEU A 301 17.18 -4.14 -12.70
CA LEU A 301 15.78 -3.74 -12.81
C LEU A 301 15.10 -4.23 -14.10
N SER A 302 15.86 -4.53 -15.16
CA SER A 302 15.26 -5.07 -16.40
C SER A 302 14.78 -6.51 -16.26
N THR A 303 15.25 -7.21 -15.23
CA THR A 303 14.86 -8.59 -14.90
C THR A 303 13.95 -8.65 -13.67
N PHE A 304 13.53 -7.51 -13.13
CA PHE A 304 12.72 -7.45 -11.92
C PHE A 304 11.31 -8.01 -12.19
N PRO A 305 10.80 -8.95 -11.38
CA PRO A 305 9.61 -9.73 -11.74
C PRO A 305 8.29 -8.99 -11.47
N PHE A 306 8.31 -7.88 -10.73
CA PHE A 306 7.10 -7.11 -10.43
C PHE A 306 6.81 -6.09 -11.54
N GLN A 307 5.55 -6.05 -11.99
CA GLN A 307 5.10 -5.11 -13.00
C GLN A 307 5.06 -3.67 -12.49
N PHE A 308 4.63 -3.48 -11.24
CA PHE A 308 4.50 -2.17 -10.60
C PHE A 308 5.55 -2.04 -9.52
N TYR A 309 6.57 -1.23 -9.80
CA TYR A 309 7.59 -0.88 -8.82
C TYR A 309 8.03 0.56 -8.96
N THR A 310 8.57 1.11 -7.88
CA THR A 310 9.19 2.43 -7.86
C THR A 310 10.46 2.41 -7.02
N VAL A 311 11.42 3.27 -7.36
CA VAL A 311 12.63 3.50 -6.58
C VAL A 311 12.42 4.73 -5.71
N LEU A 312 12.45 4.54 -4.39
CA LEU A 312 12.31 5.57 -3.39
C LEU A 312 13.70 5.93 -2.84
N ARG A 313 14.15 7.14 -3.17
CA ARG A 313 15.39 7.74 -2.63
C ARG A 313 15.12 8.82 -1.60
N ASN A 314 13.96 9.47 -1.71
CA ASN A 314 13.49 10.49 -0.79
C ASN A 314 11.99 10.30 -0.57
N VAL A 315 11.55 10.33 0.69
CA VAL A 315 10.15 10.22 1.09
C VAL A 315 9.27 11.32 0.49
N ASP A 316 9.83 12.48 0.17
CA ASP A 316 9.07 13.63 -0.32
C ASP A 316 8.36 13.33 -1.66
N HIS A 317 8.92 12.41 -2.45
CA HIS A 317 8.34 11.97 -3.73
C HIS A 317 7.37 10.78 -3.59
N LEU A 318 7.26 10.18 -2.40
CA LEU A 318 6.42 9.00 -2.19
C LEU A 318 4.94 9.25 -2.53
N PRO A 319 4.30 10.37 -2.15
CA PRO A 319 2.91 10.64 -2.47
C PRO A 319 2.61 10.58 -3.97
N ASP A 320 3.42 11.28 -4.77
CA ASP A 320 3.24 11.39 -6.21
C ASP A 320 3.44 10.04 -6.89
N VAL A 321 4.53 9.34 -6.53
CA VAL A 321 4.88 8.09 -7.20
C VAL A 321 3.93 6.95 -6.81
N LEU A 322 3.49 6.88 -5.55
CA LEU A 322 2.49 5.90 -5.12
C LEU A 322 1.15 6.12 -5.85
N SER A 323 0.73 7.38 -5.94
CA SER A 323 -0.52 7.74 -6.61
C SER A 323 -0.47 7.46 -8.11
N ASP A 324 0.64 7.76 -8.79
CA ASP A 324 0.81 7.47 -10.21
C ASP A 324 0.84 5.96 -10.49
N ALA A 325 1.53 5.18 -9.66
CA ALA A 325 1.53 3.72 -9.76
C ALA A 325 0.11 3.14 -9.62
N LEU A 326 -0.67 3.65 -8.66
CA LEU A 326 -2.07 3.25 -8.50
C LEU A 326 -2.97 3.73 -9.64
N ARG A 327 -2.76 4.95 -10.18
CA ARG A 327 -3.49 5.44 -11.37
C ARG A 327 -3.23 4.56 -12.58
N GLN A 328 -1.96 4.27 -12.87
CA GLN A 328 -1.57 3.41 -13.98
C GLN A 328 -2.22 2.03 -13.84
N TYR A 329 -2.18 1.48 -12.62
CA TYR A 329 -2.83 0.22 -12.31
C TYR A 329 -4.34 0.24 -12.62
N PHE A 330 -5.08 1.20 -12.06
CA PHE A 330 -6.53 1.26 -12.27
C PHE A 330 -6.90 1.56 -13.72
N SER A 331 -6.05 2.27 -14.46
CA SER A 331 -6.22 2.46 -15.90
C SER A 331 -6.19 1.13 -16.64
N ILE A 332 -5.18 0.30 -16.40
CA ILE A 332 -5.01 -1.03 -17.04
C ILE A 332 -6.19 -1.95 -16.70
N VAL A 333 -6.69 -1.89 -15.47
CA VAL A 333 -7.82 -2.72 -15.01
C VAL A 333 -9.18 -2.23 -15.53
N SER A 334 -9.26 -0.95 -15.92
CA SER A 334 -10.50 -0.36 -16.45
C SER A 334 -10.71 -0.55 -17.95
N GLU A 335 -9.66 -0.98 -18.68
CA GLU A 335 -9.73 -1.39 -20.10
C GLU A 335 -10.26 -2.82 -20.27
#